data_AF-A0AA37KNC2-F1
#
_entry.id   AF-A0AA37KNC2-F1
#
_cell.length_a   1.000
_cell.length_b   1.000
_cell.length_c   1.000
_cell.angle_alpha   90.00
_cell.angle_beta   90.00
_cell.angle_gamma   90.00
#
_symmetry.space_group_name_H-M   'P 1'
#
loop_
_entity.id
_entity.type
_entity.pdbx_description
1 polymer ?
#
loop_
_entity_poly.entity_id
_entity_poly.type
_entity_poly.pdbx_seq_one_letter_code
_entity_poly.pdbx_strand_id
1 'polypeptide(L)'
;MKLYIPTSSLNLDNILQAESISPLLFYAQRKTGYDSLELIEEVKQFQNHIVLFDHPVSFSIHDPGRYNFPLLIEIEVNCKSYGIVNVDENGMYLCGQTLPITPWNSSLLFFRETEYKMTIINTKDNKSIKYYKNYNISPNTTSLSLNLKPLNVSEIKSNEVVIAISQETKKDKQKGTLYGYLLGQRSSLSPQLAHLVKLTQDLYNVLTSVISAPQIPDILVEQAEKLYGEYKNMDPIEKRNRKKFDDNFSSDCEKFKNDKEGFKLQLRGLWHSVKSFFCKEWHCEFLPEISLIKTKEEYVTLRDKIKLHTSLAVSEYRNKQSQPSLNGVSIENGSLFIKNKPYINKAINFIIEQRVTSLTLCANRLNICSDLVNEIKEIVCLQKDENYWKQSKERGYFTDLYNQIKKGDSFDLNSIENEELIAIAAFLLKGEGYDNLKMYLQMNEQSDQHLVFALWGTLCGYMEMNRDNLIDVLSKENYISIDKCLFNTTYAKLQYSVIQQDEKDNTFQKPLKNNNSVTELGKEIQDVLDDHPRIKIPKADIKLIEQLTSTVNGDKKMFIQRLSEHISKTKNGIFPHLKNRLYPDFTITTKKKDTKSPKEIQQIEMNFANTEKSFPT
;
A
#
# COMPACT_ATOMS: atom_id res chain seq x y z
N MET A 1 -5.45 -31.04 -0.88
CA MET A 1 -5.34 -31.69 -2.21
C MET A 1 -4.93 -30.62 -3.19
N LYS A 2 -4.00 -30.93 -4.11
CA LYS A 2 -3.67 -30.02 -5.20
C LYS A 2 -4.66 -30.22 -6.35
N LEU A 3 -5.21 -29.13 -6.86
CA LEU A 3 -6.12 -29.09 -7.99
C LEU A 3 -5.73 -27.97 -8.95
N TYR A 4 -6.19 -28.06 -10.18
CA TYR A 4 -5.85 -27.12 -11.26
C TYR A 4 -7.11 -26.55 -11.90
N ILE A 5 -7.17 -25.23 -12.04
CA ILE A 5 -8.29 -24.51 -12.64
C ILE A 5 -7.83 -23.89 -13.97
N PRO A 6 -8.35 -24.35 -15.13
CA PRO A 6 -8.08 -23.70 -16.40
C PRO A 6 -8.92 -22.41 -16.51
N THR A 7 -8.27 -21.31 -16.86
CA THR A 7 -8.92 -20.00 -16.97
C THR A 7 -8.26 -19.11 -18.03
N SER A 8 -8.81 -17.93 -18.21
CA SER A 8 -8.30 -16.89 -19.10
C SER A 8 -7.44 -15.87 -18.35
N SER A 9 -6.41 -15.34 -19.01
CA SER A 9 -5.63 -14.19 -18.53
C SER A 9 -6.48 -12.94 -18.29
N LEU A 10 -7.65 -12.81 -18.94
CA LEU A 10 -8.59 -11.71 -18.72
C LEU A 10 -9.19 -11.72 -17.32
N ASN A 11 -9.16 -12.86 -16.63
CA ASN A 11 -9.66 -12.99 -15.27
C ASN A 11 -8.61 -12.67 -14.20
N LEU A 12 -7.35 -12.43 -14.58
CA LEU A 12 -6.24 -12.32 -13.64
C LEU A 12 -6.46 -11.21 -12.60
N ASP A 13 -6.77 -10.00 -13.06
CA ASP A 13 -7.00 -8.86 -12.17
C ASP A 13 -8.16 -9.11 -11.21
N ASN A 14 -9.26 -9.66 -11.72
CA ASN A 14 -10.43 -10.02 -10.93
C ASN A 14 -10.08 -11.02 -9.82
N ILE A 15 -9.38 -12.10 -10.17
CA ILE A 15 -9.00 -13.14 -9.22
C ILE A 15 -8.05 -12.60 -8.15
N LEU A 16 -7.05 -11.81 -8.54
CA LEU A 16 -6.07 -11.26 -7.59
C LEU A 16 -6.64 -10.13 -6.72
N GLN A 17 -7.61 -9.35 -7.24
CA GLN A 17 -8.33 -8.32 -6.49
C GLN A 17 -9.29 -8.94 -5.47
N ALA A 18 -10.05 -9.95 -5.89
CA ALA A 18 -11.01 -10.67 -5.05
C ALA A 18 -10.38 -11.71 -4.12
N GLU A 19 -9.15 -12.13 -4.43
CA GLU A 19 -8.44 -13.26 -3.81
C GLU A 19 -9.27 -14.54 -3.79
N SER A 20 -10.05 -14.70 -4.85
CA SER A 20 -11.01 -15.80 -5.00
C SER A 20 -11.49 -15.93 -6.44
N ILE A 21 -12.00 -17.12 -6.76
CA ILE A 21 -12.73 -17.41 -7.98
C ILE A 21 -14.06 -18.05 -7.60
N SER A 22 -15.11 -17.68 -8.32
CA SER A 22 -16.49 -18.08 -8.02
C SER A 22 -17.15 -18.71 -9.26
N PRO A 23 -18.30 -19.39 -9.10
CA PRO A 23 -19.19 -19.67 -10.21
C PRO A 23 -19.63 -18.39 -10.94
N LEU A 24 -19.84 -18.45 -12.26
CA LEU A 24 -20.18 -17.27 -13.07
C LEU A 24 -21.41 -16.52 -12.53
N LEU A 25 -22.42 -17.27 -12.07
CA LEU A 25 -23.69 -16.72 -11.57
C LEU A 25 -23.53 -15.85 -10.31
N PHE A 26 -22.40 -15.95 -9.59
CA PHE A 26 -22.15 -15.12 -8.40
C PHE A 26 -21.67 -13.72 -8.79
N TYR A 27 -20.97 -13.57 -9.92
CA TYR A 27 -20.41 -12.30 -10.35
C TYR A 27 -21.48 -11.25 -10.64
N ALA A 28 -22.59 -11.65 -11.27
CA ALA A 28 -23.74 -10.79 -11.52
C ALA A 28 -24.39 -10.24 -10.22
N GLN A 29 -24.12 -10.91 -9.09
CA GLN A 29 -24.61 -10.47 -7.80
C GLN A 29 -23.66 -9.50 -7.12
N ARG A 30 -22.39 -9.38 -7.53
CA ARG A 30 -21.41 -8.52 -6.86
C ARG A 30 -21.85 -7.05 -6.88
N LYS A 31 -21.32 -6.28 -5.92
CA LYS A 31 -21.57 -4.83 -5.78
C LYS A 31 -20.31 -3.99 -5.91
N THR A 32 -19.17 -4.67 -6.00
CA THR A 32 -17.80 -4.18 -5.90
C THR A 32 -16.92 -5.16 -6.67
N GLY A 33 -15.81 -4.68 -7.23
CA GLY A 33 -14.97 -5.46 -8.12
C GLY A 33 -15.64 -5.77 -9.47
N TYR A 34 -15.06 -6.74 -10.17
CA TYR A 34 -15.57 -7.22 -11.45
C TYR A 34 -16.89 -7.98 -11.27
N ASP A 35 -17.84 -7.72 -12.17
CA ASP A 35 -19.18 -8.30 -12.24
C ASP A 35 -19.32 -9.42 -13.28
N SER A 36 -18.21 -9.82 -13.89
CA SER A 36 -18.14 -10.85 -14.92
C SER A 36 -16.88 -11.72 -14.79
N LEU A 37 -16.95 -12.91 -15.38
CA LEU A 37 -15.85 -13.86 -15.50
C LEU A 37 -15.83 -14.43 -16.92
N GLU A 38 -14.68 -14.40 -17.58
CA GLU A 38 -14.50 -14.99 -18.91
C GLU A 38 -14.30 -16.50 -18.78
N LEU A 39 -15.24 -17.29 -19.31
CA LEU A 39 -15.12 -18.74 -19.36
C LEU A 39 -14.44 -19.18 -20.67
N ILE A 40 -13.52 -20.13 -20.58
CA ILE A 40 -12.96 -20.81 -21.76
C ILE A 40 -14.02 -21.73 -22.39
N GLU A 41 -13.94 -21.95 -23.70
CA GLU A 41 -14.98 -22.63 -24.49
C GLU A 41 -15.34 -24.00 -23.91
N GLU A 42 -14.34 -24.77 -23.53
CA GLU A 42 -14.45 -26.14 -23.04
C GLU A 42 -15.25 -26.25 -21.73
N VAL A 43 -15.26 -25.19 -20.91
CA VAL A 43 -15.96 -25.17 -19.61
C VAL A 43 -17.25 -24.36 -19.63
N LYS A 44 -17.64 -23.76 -20.76
CA LYS A 44 -18.84 -22.91 -20.87
C LYS A 44 -20.14 -23.62 -20.49
N GLN A 45 -20.20 -24.95 -20.62
CA GLN A 45 -21.36 -25.74 -20.21
C GLN A 45 -21.55 -25.81 -18.68
N PHE A 46 -20.53 -25.47 -17.89
CA PHE A 46 -20.52 -25.51 -16.42
C PHE A 46 -20.61 -24.11 -15.78
N GLN A 47 -21.43 -23.20 -16.31
CA GLN A 47 -21.50 -21.80 -15.82
C GLN A 47 -21.77 -21.67 -14.31
N ASN A 48 -22.45 -22.67 -13.74
CA ASN A 48 -22.82 -22.69 -12.33
C ASN A 48 -21.76 -23.31 -11.41
N HIS A 49 -20.63 -23.75 -11.96
CA HIS A 49 -19.58 -24.45 -11.22
C HIS A 49 -18.20 -23.95 -11.64
N ILE A 50 -17.24 -24.12 -10.74
CA ILE A 50 -15.82 -24.01 -11.05
C ILE A 50 -15.37 -25.42 -11.43
N VAL A 51 -14.77 -25.55 -12.62
CA VAL A 51 -14.20 -26.82 -13.11
C VAL A 51 -12.75 -26.92 -12.65
N LEU A 52 -12.38 -28.03 -12.02
CA LEU A 52 -11.03 -28.30 -11.56
C LEU A 52 -10.54 -29.68 -12.01
N PHE A 53 -9.22 -29.87 -12.04
CA PHE A 53 -8.57 -31.13 -12.39
C PHE A 53 -7.57 -31.54 -11.32
N ASP A 54 -7.39 -32.84 -11.06
CA ASP A 54 -6.34 -33.34 -10.16
C ASP A 54 -4.93 -33.41 -10.77
N HIS A 55 -4.82 -33.04 -12.03
CA HIS A 55 -3.56 -32.98 -12.79
C HIS A 55 -3.53 -31.70 -13.63
N PRO A 56 -2.33 -31.19 -13.96
CA PRO A 56 -2.22 -29.96 -14.74
C PRO A 56 -2.65 -30.21 -16.20
N VAL A 57 -3.47 -29.30 -16.72
CA VAL A 57 -4.06 -29.39 -18.07
C VAL A 57 -3.49 -28.32 -19.01
N SER A 58 -3.40 -28.65 -20.30
CA SER A 58 -3.04 -27.72 -21.38
C SER A 58 -4.23 -27.47 -22.30
N PHE A 59 -4.36 -26.22 -22.73
CA PHE A 59 -5.44 -25.76 -23.60
C PHE A 59 -5.01 -24.49 -24.34
N SER A 60 -5.77 -24.09 -25.35
CA SER A 60 -5.52 -22.88 -26.14
C SER A 60 -6.79 -22.06 -26.26
N ILE A 61 -6.66 -20.74 -26.17
CA ILE A 61 -7.78 -19.81 -26.35
C ILE A 61 -7.68 -19.22 -27.76
N HIS A 62 -8.76 -19.32 -28.52
CA HIS A 62 -8.90 -18.70 -29.83
C HIS A 62 -9.76 -17.45 -29.74
N ASP A 63 -9.13 -16.31 -29.46
CA ASP A 63 -9.79 -15.01 -29.34
C ASP A 63 -8.98 -13.95 -30.11
N PRO A 64 -9.16 -13.82 -31.44
CA PRO A 64 -8.35 -12.93 -32.25
C PRO A 64 -8.61 -11.44 -31.96
N GLY A 65 -9.69 -11.11 -31.25
CA GLY A 65 -10.10 -9.73 -30.97
C GLY A 65 -9.55 -9.15 -29.67
N ARG A 66 -9.05 -9.99 -28.75
CA ARG A 66 -8.59 -9.57 -27.42
C ARG A 66 -7.24 -10.22 -27.08
N TYR A 67 -6.43 -9.54 -26.27
CA TYR A 67 -5.22 -10.15 -25.67
C TYR A 67 -5.62 -11.13 -24.56
N ASN A 68 -6.09 -12.31 -24.98
CA ASN A 68 -6.64 -13.35 -24.13
C ASN A 68 -5.78 -14.61 -24.26
N PHE A 69 -5.16 -15.01 -23.15
CA PHE A 69 -4.18 -16.09 -23.12
C PHE A 69 -4.59 -17.17 -22.11
N PRO A 70 -4.21 -18.43 -22.37
CA PRO A 70 -4.49 -19.52 -21.43
C PRO A 70 -3.69 -19.33 -20.13
N LEU A 71 -4.38 -19.49 -19.01
CA LEU A 71 -3.82 -19.38 -17.65
C LEU A 71 -4.29 -20.56 -16.82
N LEU A 72 -3.35 -21.24 -16.16
CA LEU A 72 -3.67 -22.35 -15.26
C LEU A 72 -3.43 -21.92 -13.81
N ILE A 73 -4.39 -22.15 -12.92
CA ILE A 73 -4.22 -21.88 -11.49
C ILE A 73 -4.04 -23.22 -10.78
N GLU A 74 -2.86 -23.44 -10.21
CA GLU A 74 -2.65 -24.50 -9.23
C GLU A 74 -3.15 -24.00 -7.87
N ILE A 75 -3.98 -24.80 -7.19
CA ILE A 75 -4.45 -24.50 -5.84
C ILE A 75 -4.29 -25.67 -4.90
N GLU A 76 -3.99 -25.36 -3.64
CA GLU A 76 -4.12 -26.29 -2.53
C GLU A 76 -5.43 -26.02 -1.77
N VAL A 77 -6.31 -27.02 -1.74
CA VAL A 77 -7.65 -26.89 -1.17
C VAL A 77 -8.10 -28.15 -0.43
N ASN A 78 -8.96 -27.96 0.57
CA ASN A 78 -9.69 -29.04 1.22
C ASN A 78 -11.03 -29.24 0.51
N CYS A 79 -11.11 -30.31 -0.30
CA CYS A 79 -12.30 -30.60 -1.10
C CYS A 79 -13.57 -30.73 -0.25
N LYS A 80 -13.50 -31.34 0.95
CA LYS A 80 -14.67 -31.52 1.82
C LYS A 80 -15.20 -30.17 2.33
N SER A 81 -14.32 -29.26 2.72
CA SER A 81 -14.71 -27.93 3.22
C SER A 81 -15.44 -27.07 2.18
N TYR A 82 -15.18 -27.33 0.89
CA TYR A 82 -15.71 -26.55 -0.23
C TYR A 82 -16.75 -27.29 -1.08
N GLY A 83 -17.15 -28.49 -0.66
CA GLY A 83 -18.08 -29.33 -1.42
C GLY A 83 -17.57 -29.64 -2.84
N ILE A 84 -16.26 -29.81 -3.00
CA ILE A 84 -15.66 -30.16 -4.29
C ILE A 84 -15.86 -31.66 -4.52
N VAL A 85 -16.52 -32.00 -5.61
CA VAL A 85 -16.93 -33.38 -5.94
C VAL A 85 -16.17 -33.83 -7.17
N ASN A 86 -15.55 -35.01 -7.10
CA ASN A 86 -15.04 -35.69 -8.29
C ASN A 86 -16.23 -36.18 -9.11
N VAL A 87 -16.28 -35.83 -10.38
CA VAL A 87 -17.38 -36.16 -11.27
C VAL A 87 -17.02 -37.15 -12.36
N ASP A 88 -15.73 -37.45 -12.61
CA ASP A 88 -15.32 -38.46 -13.58
C ASP A 88 -14.03 -39.23 -13.23
N GLU A 89 -13.79 -40.31 -13.97
CA GLU A 89 -12.57 -41.12 -13.85
C GLU A 89 -11.32 -40.42 -14.42
N ASN A 90 -11.50 -39.33 -15.18
CA ASN A 90 -10.42 -38.55 -15.76
C ASN A 90 -9.80 -37.56 -14.77
N GLY A 91 -10.36 -37.43 -13.57
CA GLY A 91 -9.86 -36.53 -12.54
C GLY A 91 -10.45 -35.12 -12.61
N MET A 92 -11.65 -34.96 -13.19
CA MET A 92 -12.41 -33.72 -13.21
C MET A 92 -13.24 -33.57 -11.92
N TYR A 93 -13.28 -32.35 -11.41
CA TYR A 93 -14.00 -31.97 -10.21
C TYR A 93 -14.86 -30.73 -10.47
N LEU A 94 -16.00 -30.64 -9.80
CA LEU A 94 -16.87 -29.46 -9.81
C LEU A 94 -16.99 -28.87 -8.41
N CYS A 95 -17.02 -27.54 -8.35
CA CYS A 95 -17.29 -26.78 -7.13
C CYS A 95 -18.39 -25.73 -7.37
N GLY A 96 -19.48 -25.82 -6.61
CA GLY A 96 -20.59 -24.85 -6.65
C GLY A 96 -20.43 -23.67 -5.68
N GLN A 97 -19.22 -23.40 -5.19
CA GLN A 97 -18.94 -22.38 -4.17
C GLN A 97 -17.72 -21.53 -4.55
N THR A 98 -17.60 -20.35 -3.93
CA THR A 98 -16.39 -19.50 -4.06
C THR A 98 -15.17 -20.19 -3.45
N LEU A 99 -14.10 -20.32 -4.24
CA LEU A 99 -12.81 -20.83 -3.81
C LEU A 99 -11.84 -19.68 -3.57
N PRO A 100 -11.14 -19.62 -2.43
CA PRO A 100 -10.12 -18.61 -2.18
C PRO A 100 -8.85 -18.93 -2.98
N ILE A 101 -8.37 -17.91 -3.70
CA ILE A 101 -7.15 -17.93 -4.52
C ILE A 101 -6.24 -16.89 -3.92
N THR A 102 -5.44 -17.31 -2.95
CA THR A 102 -4.60 -16.42 -2.12
C THR A 102 -3.13 -16.62 -2.48
N PRO A 103 -2.24 -15.67 -2.12
CA PRO A 103 -0.81 -15.82 -2.31
C PRO A 103 -0.19 -17.08 -1.70
N TRP A 104 -0.87 -17.69 -0.71
CA TRP A 104 -0.30 -18.78 0.10
C TRP A 104 -0.93 -20.14 -0.16
N ASN A 105 -1.92 -20.24 -1.05
CA ASN A 105 -2.53 -21.52 -1.45
C ASN A 105 -2.63 -21.67 -2.96
N SER A 106 -2.05 -20.76 -3.74
CA SER A 106 -2.16 -20.79 -5.19
C SER A 106 -0.88 -20.39 -5.90
N SER A 107 -0.71 -20.97 -7.09
CA SER A 107 0.29 -20.55 -8.08
C SER A 107 -0.40 -20.34 -9.42
N LEU A 108 -0.08 -19.25 -10.10
CA LEU A 108 -0.63 -18.90 -11.40
C LEU A 108 0.40 -19.20 -12.49
N LEU A 109 0.02 -19.98 -13.48
CA LEU A 109 0.94 -20.60 -14.43
C LEU A 109 0.55 -20.20 -15.86
N PHE A 110 1.41 -19.44 -16.52
CA PHE A 110 1.32 -19.20 -17.95
C PHE A 110 1.97 -20.33 -18.74
N PHE A 111 1.53 -20.56 -19.97
CA PHE A 111 2.14 -21.54 -20.86
C PHE A 111 3.32 -20.95 -21.64
N ARG A 112 3.30 -19.65 -21.94
CA ARG A 112 4.38 -18.95 -22.65
C ARG A 112 4.78 -17.63 -21.98
N GLU A 113 6.08 -17.37 -21.98
CA GLU A 113 6.65 -16.16 -21.35
C GLU A 113 6.17 -14.85 -22.03
N THR A 114 5.91 -14.89 -23.33
CA THR A 114 5.36 -13.75 -24.07
C THR A 114 3.97 -13.37 -23.58
N GLU A 115 3.11 -14.35 -23.32
CA GLU A 115 1.74 -14.16 -22.81
C GLU A 115 1.76 -13.60 -21.38
N TYR A 116 2.66 -14.13 -20.55
CA TYR A 116 2.94 -13.61 -19.21
C TYR A 116 3.30 -12.12 -19.28
N LYS A 117 4.33 -11.76 -20.06
CA LYS A 117 4.82 -10.38 -20.19
C LYS A 117 3.72 -9.42 -20.63
N MET A 118 2.88 -9.82 -21.59
CA MET A 118 1.77 -9.00 -22.07
C MET A 118 0.69 -8.81 -21.00
N THR A 119 0.39 -9.84 -20.21
CA THR A 119 -0.66 -9.77 -19.20
C THR A 119 -0.22 -8.96 -17.98
N ILE A 120 0.97 -9.23 -17.44
CA ILE A 120 1.40 -8.68 -16.14
C ILE A 120 1.65 -7.17 -16.13
N ILE A 121 1.87 -6.53 -17.29
CA ILE A 121 2.10 -5.08 -17.38
C ILE A 121 0.92 -4.32 -16.76
N ASN A 122 -0.31 -4.69 -17.09
CA ASN A 122 -1.51 -4.02 -16.58
C ASN A 122 -1.83 -4.46 -15.14
N THR A 123 -1.72 -5.76 -14.86
CA THR A 123 -2.03 -6.33 -13.54
C THR A 123 -1.16 -5.76 -12.42
N LYS A 124 0.13 -5.53 -12.68
CA LYS A 124 1.07 -5.01 -11.68
C LYS A 124 0.70 -3.60 -11.18
N ASP A 125 0.23 -2.76 -12.10
CA ASP A 125 -0.11 -1.37 -11.82
C ASP A 125 -1.53 -1.21 -11.26
N ASN A 126 -2.34 -2.26 -11.31
CA ASN A 126 -3.66 -2.27 -10.69
C ASN A 126 -3.55 -2.17 -9.16
N LYS A 127 -3.95 -1.01 -8.63
CA LYS A 127 -3.90 -0.70 -7.20
C LYS A 127 -4.97 -1.41 -6.39
N SER A 128 -5.99 -1.98 -7.02
CA SER A 128 -6.99 -2.79 -6.33
C SER A 128 -6.46 -4.19 -5.99
N ILE A 129 -5.29 -4.59 -6.50
CA ILE A 129 -4.63 -5.84 -6.13
C ILE A 129 -3.63 -5.59 -5.00
N LYS A 130 -3.92 -6.10 -3.80
CA LYS A 130 -3.17 -5.76 -2.57
C LYS A 130 -1.86 -6.52 -2.45
N TYR A 131 -1.91 -7.84 -2.59
CA TYR A 131 -0.78 -8.75 -2.35
C TYR A 131 -0.09 -9.24 -3.65
N TYR A 132 -0.12 -8.45 -4.72
CA TYR A 132 0.47 -8.83 -6.02
C TYR A 132 1.88 -9.44 -5.89
N LYS A 133 2.75 -8.80 -5.11
CA LYS A 133 4.15 -9.23 -4.92
C LYS A 133 4.30 -10.57 -4.17
N ASN A 134 3.24 -11.04 -3.51
CA ASN A 134 3.26 -12.27 -2.74
C ASN A 134 2.77 -13.47 -3.54
N TYR A 135 2.06 -13.27 -4.66
CA TYR A 135 1.60 -14.36 -5.51
C TYR A 135 2.76 -14.99 -6.28
N ASN A 136 2.74 -16.33 -6.36
CA ASN A 136 3.61 -17.06 -7.26
C ASN A 136 3.03 -17.05 -8.68
N ILE A 137 3.55 -16.20 -9.56
CA ILE A 137 3.12 -16.11 -10.97
C ILE A 137 4.26 -16.55 -11.88
N SER A 138 4.14 -17.76 -12.42
CA SER A 138 5.17 -18.39 -13.25
C SER A 138 5.00 -18.03 -14.73
N PRO A 139 6.08 -17.63 -15.44
CA PRO A 139 5.99 -17.17 -16.82
C PRO A 139 5.84 -18.29 -17.86
N ASN A 140 6.20 -19.52 -17.51
CA ASN A 140 6.00 -20.69 -18.35
C ASN A 140 5.88 -21.94 -17.47
N THR A 141 5.22 -22.98 -17.97
CA THR A 141 5.10 -24.29 -17.31
C THR A 141 6.30 -25.21 -17.58
N THR A 142 7.10 -24.92 -18.62
CA THR A 142 8.25 -25.73 -19.03
C THR A 142 9.35 -25.75 -17.97
N SER A 143 9.58 -24.64 -17.28
CA SER A 143 10.54 -24.54 -16.17
C SER A 143 10.14 -25.38 -14.95
N LEU A 144 8.88 -25.79 -14.84
CA LEU A 144 8.32 -26.51 -13.70
C LEU A 144 8.24 -28.03 -13.93
N SER A 145 8.68 -28.53 -15.09
CA SER A 145 8.64 -29.96 -15.44
C SER A 145 7.26 -30.61 -15.27
N LEU A 146 6.18 -29.84 -15.50
CA LEU A 146 4.81 -30.33 -15.34
C LEU A 146 4.43 -31.26 -16.50
N ASN A 147 3.88 -32.44 -16.16
CA ASN A 147 3.32 -33.36 -17.14
C ASN A 147 1.90 -32.91 -17.54
N LEU A 148 1.81 -32.01 -18.51
CA LEU A 148 0.55 -31.43 -18.97
C LEU A 148 -0.27 -32.45 -19.77
N LYS A 149 -1.51 -32.67 -19.37
CA LYS A 149 -2.48 -33.44 -20.18
C LYS A 149 -3.37 -32.51 -20.99
N PRO A 150 -3.84 -32.91 -22.19
CA PRO A 150 -4.85 -32.14 -22.91
C PRO A 150 -6.10 -31.94 -22.04
N LEU A 151 -6.64 -30.72 -22.03
CA LEU A 151 -7.92 -30.43 -21.40
C LEU A 151 -9.02 -31.26 -22.06
N ASN A 152 -9.64 -32.16 -21.29
CA ASN A 152 -10.77 -32.97 -21.72
C ASN A 152 -11.87 -32.88 -20.67
N VAL A 153 -13.08 -32.60 -21.11
CA VAL A 153 -14.22 -32.29 -20.25
C VAL A 153 -15.33 -33.28 -20.54
N SER A 154 -15.72 -34.06 -19.53
CA SER A 154 -16.73 -35.10 -19.68
C SER A 154 -18.16 -34.52 -19.83
N GLU A 155 -19.00 -35.18 -20.62
CA GLU A 155 -20.44 -34.84 -20.75
C GLU A 155 -21.22 -35.26 -19.50
N ILE A 156 -21.16 -34.43 -18.44
CA ILE A 156 -21.81 -34.71 -17.15
C ILE A 156 -22.95 -33.75 -16.91
N LYS A 157 -24.08 -34.25 -16.42
CA LYS A 157 -25.18 -33.41 -15.93
C LYS A 157 -24.75 -32.74 -14.62
N SER A 158 -24.37 -31.46 -14.69
CA SER A 158 -23.92 -30.63 -13.56
C SER A 158 -24.92 -30.53 -12.39
N ASN A 159 -26.16 -30.99 -12.57
CA ASN A 159 -27.25 -30.96 -11.60
C ASN A 159 -26.97 -31.72 -10.29
N GLU A 160 -25.97 -32.59 -10.26
CA GLU A 160 -25.62 -33.39 -9.07
C GLU A 160 -24.82 -32.61 -8.02
N VAL A 161 -24.19 -31.48 -8.41
CA VAL A 161 -23.34 -30.68 -7.50
C VAL A 161 -24.09 -29.44 -7.04
N VAL A 162 -24.32 -29.34 -5.73
CA VAL A 162 -25.07 -28.25 -5.10
C VAL A 162 -24.33 -26.91 -5.24
N ILE A 163 -25.06 -25.89 -5.67
CA ILE A 163 -24.58 -24.51 -5.77
C ILE A 163 -24.92 -23.79 -4.46
N ALA A 164 -23.92 -23.15 -3.85
CA ALA A 164 -24.14 -22.36 -2.64
C ALA A 164 -24.82 -21.01 -2.94
N ILE A 165 -25.41 -20.40 -1.92
CA ILE A 165 -25.85 -19.01 -1.99
C ILE A 165 -24.61 -18.10 -2.00
N SER A 166 -24.54 -17.16 -2.94
CA SER A 166 -23.43 -16.22 -3.01
C SER A 166 -23.34 -15.38 -1.72
N GLN A 167 -22.13 -15.32 -1.16
CA GLN A 167 -21.79 -14.49 -0.01
C GLN A 167 -20.68 -13.48 -0.36
N GLU A 168 -20.42 -13.25 -1.65
CA GLU A 168 -19.26 -12.47 -2.10
C GLU A 168 -19.30 -11.03 -1.61
N THR A 169 -20.40 -10.30 -1.84
CA THR A 169 -20.55 -8.93 -1.33
C THR A 169 -20.46 -8.86 0.19
N LYS A 170 -21.03 -9.85 0.89
CA LYS A 170 -20.97 -9.88 2.35
C LYS A 170 -19.53 -10.03 2.84
N LYS A 171 -18.80 -11.02 2.32
CA LYS A 171 -17.40 -11.28 2.67
C LYS A 171 -16.48 -10.14 2.27
N ASP A 172 -16.69 -9.56 1.10
CA ASP A 172 -15.95 -8.41 0.61
C ASP A 172 -16.09 -7.21 1.56
N LYS A 173 -17.31 -6.89 1.97
CA LYS A 173 -17.58 -5.81 2.92
C LYS A 173 -17.03 -6.10 4.31
N GLN A 174 -17.18 -7.32 4.82
CA GLN A 174 -16.59 -7.72 6.10
C GLN A 174 -15.06 -7.58 6.07
N LYS A 175 -14.41 -8.10 5.02
CA LYS A 175 -12.96 -7.99 4.84
C LYS A 175 -12.52 -6.53 4.72
N GLY A 176 -13.29 -5.72 4.00
CA GLY A 176 -13.12 -4.27 3.93
C GLY A 176 -13.21 -3.61 5.31
N THR A 177 -14.20 -3.95 6.12
CA THR A 177 -14.32 -3.45 7.50
C THR A 177 -13.08 -3.76 8.33
N LEU A 178 -12.55 -4.99 8.25
CA LEU A 178 -11.39 -5.40 9.03
C LEU A 178 -10.11 -4.66 8.62
N TYR A 179 -9.85 -4.50 7.31
CA TYR A 179 -8.74 -3.69 6.84
C TYR A 179 -8.91 -2.21 7.18
N GLY A 180 -10.13 -1.68 7.04
CA GLY A 180 -10.48 -0.32 7.42
C GLY A 180 -10.26 -0.04 8.91
N TYR A 181 -10.64 -0.97 9.78
CA TYR A 181 -10.42 -0.88 11.22
C TYR A 181 -8.92 -0.85 11.58
N LEU A 182 -8.11 -1.74 10.98
CA LEU A 182 -6.66 -1.75 11.21
C LEU A 182 -5.98 -0.48 10.67
N LEU A 183 -6.39 -0.01 9.48
CA LEU A 183 -5.92 1.25 8.89
C LEU A 183 -6.25 2.44 9.80
N GLY A 184 -7.47 2.43 10.32
CA GLY A 184 -7.96 3.15 11.47
C GLY A 184 -6.96 3.34 12.59
N GLN A 185 -6.71 2.25 13.30
CA GLN A 185 -5.78 2.22 14.43
C GLN A 185 -4.39 2.71 14.05
N ARG A 186 -3.91 2.39 12.84
CA ARG A 186 -2.61 2.83 12.35
C ARG A 186 -2.57 4.34 12.05
N SER A 187 -3.69 4.90 11.64
CA SER A 187 -3.83 6.30 11.24
C SER A 187 -4.11 7.22 12.41
N SER A 188 -4.70 6.71 13.50
CA SER A 188 -4.99 7.44 14.73
C SER A 188 -3.74 8.10 15.33
N LEU A 189 -3.95 9.26 15.95
CA LEU A 189 -2.91 10.13 16.53
C LEU A 189 -3.28 10.47 17.98
N SER A 190 -2.34 11.04 18.73
CA SER A 190 -2.71 11.71 19.98
C SER A 190 -3.49 13.00 19.69
N PRO A 191 -4.37 13.48 20.60
CA PRO A 191 -5.10 14.73 20.40
C PRO A 191 -4.19 15.92 20.08
N GLN A 192 -3.05 16.03 20.78
CA GLN A 192 -2.05 17.07 20.55
C GLN A 192 -1.46 17.02 19.13
N LEU A 193 -1.25 15.81 18.60
CA LEU A 193 -0.67 15.61 17.28
C LEU A 193 -1.71 15.76 16.18
N ALA A 194 -2.98 15.39 16.44
CA ALA A 194 -4.10 15.68 15.55
C ALA A 194 -4.28 17.19 15.36
N HIS A 195 -4.24 17.94 16.47
CA HIS A 195 -4.25 19.40 16.44
C HIS A 195 -3.05 19.98 15.68
N LEU A 196 -1.82 19.47 15.93
CA LEU A 196 -0.62 19.88 15.17
C LEU A 196 -0.78 19.66 13.66
N VAL A 197 -1.36 18.53 13.23
CA VAL A 197 -1.62 18.22 11.82
C VAL A 197 -2.60 19.22 11.21
N LYS A 198 -3.65 19.61 11.94
CA LYS A 198 -4.58 20.64 11.49
C LYS A 198 -3.90 21.99 11.36
N LEU A 199 -3.16 22.43 12.40
CA LEU A 199 -2.38 23.67 12.35
C LEU A 199 -1.46 23.72 11.13
N THR A 200 -0.81 22.60 10.81
CA THR A 200 0.04 22.48 9.61
C THR A 200 -0.74 22.70 8.32
N GLN A 201 -1.97 22.18 8.21
CA GLN A 201 -2.79 22.36 7.02
C GLN A 201 -3.36 23.78 6.93
N ASP A 202 -3.76 24.37 8.06
CA ASP A 202 -4.20 25.77 8.11
C ASP A 202 -3.05 26.70 7.73
N LEU A 203 -1.85 26.48 8.28
CA LEU A 203 -0.63 27.19 7.88
C LEU A 203 -0.30 26.98 6.41
N TYR A 204 -0.42 25.75 5.89
CA TYR A 204 -0.19 25.48 4.48
C TYR A 204 -1.12 26.31 3.58
N ASN A 205 -2.40 26.39 3.93
CA ASN A 205 -3.41 27.13 3.17
C ASN A 205 -3.12 28.64 3.20
N VAL A 206 -2.85 29.21 4.37
CA VAL A 206 -2.55 30.63 4.54
C VAL A 206 -1.23 31.00 3.86
N LEU A 207 -0.15 30.23 4.09
CA LEU A 207 1.16 30.49 3.46
C LEU A 207 1.09 30.34 1.93
N THR A 208 0.35 29.37 1.41
CA THR A 208 0.15 29.24 -0.04
C THR A 208 -0.57 30.46 -0.60
N SER A 209 -1.56 30.99 0.11
CA SER A 209 -2.24 32.23 -0.28
C SER A 209 -1.29 33.44 -0.28
N VAL A 210 -0.42 33.57 0.73
CA VAL A 210 0.64 34.60 0.79
C VAL A 210 1.60 34.49 -0.40
N ILE A 211 2.08 33.28 -0.71
CA ILE A 211 3.04 33.02 -1.81
C ILE A 211 2.41 33.39 -3.16
N SER A 212 1.14 33.03 -3.37
CA SER A 212 0.42 33.25 -4.63
C SER A 212 -0.04 34.69 -4.83
N ALA A 213 -0.15 35.50 -3.77
CA ALA A 213 -0.64 36.87 -3.88
C ALA A 213 0.33 37.78 -4.67
N PRO A 214 -0.15 38.67 -5.57
CA PRO A 214 0.70 39.63 -6.29
C PRO A 214 1.42 40.60 -5.35
N GLN A 215 0.70 41.03 -4.31
CA GLN A 215 1.16 41.86 -3.18
C GLN A 215 0.77 41.11 -1.91
N ILE A 216 1.67 41.02 -0.93
CA ILE A 216 1.42 40.28 0.31
C ILE A 216 0.46 41.09 1.19
N PRO A 217 -0.76 40.60 1.47
CA PRO A 217 -1.71 41.32 2.32
C PRO A 217 -1.35 41.16 3.80
N ASP A 218 -1.34 42.26 4.57
CA ASP A 218 -1.02 42.26 6.00
C ASP A 218 -1.89 41.30 6.82
N ILE A 219 -3.19 41.22 6.50
CA ILE A 219 -4.15 40.32 7.17
C ILE A 219 -3.72 38.84 7.06
N LEU A 220 -3.20 38.42 5.90
CA LEU A 220 -2.74 37.04 5.72
C LEU A 220 -1.45 36.78 6.48
N VAL A 221 -0.58 37.78 6.59
CA VAL A 221 0.64 37.69 7.40
C VAL A 221 0.29 37.57 8.87
N GLU A 222 -0.56 38.45 9.41
CA GLU A 222 -1.00 38.40 10.81
C GLU A 222 -1.65 37.05 11.16
N GLN A 223 -2.50 36.52 10.27
CA GLN A 223 -3.09 35.20 10.44
C GLN A 223 -2.03 34.09 10.45
N ALA A 224 -1.05 34.15 9.53
CA ALA A 224 0.05 33.20 9.50
C ALA A 224 0.91 33.27 10.78
N GLU A 225 1.21 34.47 11.28
CA GLU A 225 1.99 34.67 12.50
C GLU A 225 1.31 34.06 13.73
N LYS A 226 -0.01 34.26 13.85
CA LYS A 226 -0.79 33.67 14.94
C LYS A 226 -0.74 32.14 14.92
N LEU A 227 -1.08 31.53 13.78
CA LEU A 227 -1.06 30.07 13.62
C LEU A 227 0.35 29.50 13.79
N TYR A 228 1.37 30.23 13.31
CA TYR A 228 2.76 29.81 13.39
C TYR A 228 3.27 29.80 14.82
N GLY A 229 2.93 30.82 15.62
CA GLY A 229 3.28 30.86 17.03
C GLY A 229 2.71 29.66 17.79
N GLU A 230 1.45 29.31 17.53
CA GLU A 230 0.81 28.13 18.13
C GLU A 230 1.49 26.84 17.70
N TYR A 231 1.72 26.65 16.39
CA TYR A 231 2.42 25.48 15.84
C TYR A 231 3.82 25.30 16.47
N LYS A 232 4.63 26.37 16.50
CA LYS A 232 6.00 26.37 17.03
C LYS A 232 6.02 25.97 18.51
N ASN A 233 5.03 26.41 19.29
CA ASN A 233 4.89 26.04 20.70
C ASN A 233 4.48 24.58 20.90
N MET A 234 3.90 23.92 19.89
CA MET A 234 3.47 22.53 19.96
C MET A 234 4.48 21.55 19.35
N ASP A 235 5.22 21.96 18.33
CA ASP A 235 6.15 21.15 17.56
C ASP A 235 7.15 20.38 18.46
N PRO A 236 7.10 19.03 18.46
CA PRO A 236 8.03 18.21 19.24
C PRO A 236 9.50 18.42 18.88
N ILE A 237 9.81 18.73 17.62
CA ILE A 237 11.19 18.93 17.16
C ILE A 237 11.71 20.26 17.70
N GLU A 238 10.93 21.33 17.56
CA GLU A 238 11.24 22.64 18.15
C GLU A 238 11.44 22.55 19.67
N LYS A 239 10.56 21.82 20.39
CA LYS A 239 10.69 21.58 21.84
C LYS A 239 11.98 20.85 22.20
N ARG A 240 12.33 19.80 21.45
CA ARG A 240 13.55 19.01 21.65
C ARG A 240 14.81 19.87 21.43
N ASN A 241 14.82 20.65 20.35
CA ASN A 241 15.94 21.53 20.01
C ASN A 241 16.08 22.67 21.02
N ARG A 242 14.95 23.22 21.51
CA ARG A 242 14.95 24.24 22.56
C ARG A 242 15.54 23.72 23.85
N LYS A 243 15.09 22.56 24.32
CA LYS A 243 15.65 21.92 25.51
C LYS A 243 17.15 21.67 25.36
N LYS A 244 17.57 21.08 24.24
CA LYS A 244 18.99 20.80 23.95
C LYS A 244 19.85 22.06 23.93
N PHE A 245 19.35 23.14 23.32
CA PHE A 245 20.01 24.43 23.33
C PHE A 245 20.11 25.01 24.74
N ASP A 246 19.01 25.00 25.50
CA ASP A 246 18.96 25.56 26.85
C ASP A 246 19.86 24.79 27.82
N ASP A 247 19.91 23.47 27.73
CA ASP A 247 20.77 22.62 28.56
C ASP A 247 22.26 22.91 28.26
N ASN A 248 22.66 22.93 26.98
CA ASN A 248 24.04 23.23 26.59
C ASN A 248 24.43 24.67 26.92
N PHE A 249 23.53 25.64 26.67
CA PHE A 249 23.79 27.04 26.97
C PHE A 249 23.92 27.28 28.49
N SER A 250 23.13 26.59 29.31
CA SER A 250 23.26 26.66 30.77
C SER A 250 24.62 26.14 31.22
N SER A 251 25.04 24.99 30.68
CA SER A 251 26.34 24.39 31.00
C SER A 251 27.51 25.30 30.63
N ASP A 252 27.47 25.93 29.45
CA ASP A 252 28.50 26.89 29.05
C ASP A 252 28.48 28.15 29.91
N CYS A 253 27.29 28.69 30.23
CA CYS A 253 27.16 29.84 31.14
C CYS A 253 27.80 29.55 32.51
N GLU A 254 27.52 28.37 33.09
CA GLU A 254 28.13 27.93 34.35
C GLU A 254 29.65 27.80 34.26
N LYS A 255 30.15 27.20 33.17
CA LYS A 255 31.59 27.07 32.90
C LYS A 255 32.31 28.42 32.88
N PHE A 256 31.65 29.46 32.36
CA PHE A 256 32.16 30.83 32.32
C PHE A 256 31.77 31.68 33.54
N LYS A 257 31.13 31.09 34.57
CA LYS A 257 30.64 31.78 35.77
C LYS A 257 29.79 33.01 35.45
N ASN A 258 28.94 32.89 34.45
CA ASN A 258 28.04 33.93 34.00
C ASN A 258 26.60 33.41 34.01
N ASP A 259 25.62 34.27 34.28
CA ASP A 259 24.22 33.89 34.12
C ASP A 259 23.78 34.09 32.66
N LYS A 260 22.63 33.49 32.28
CA LYS A 260 22.13 33.51 30.90
C LYS A 260 21.89 34.94 30.39
N GLU A 261 21.40 35.84 31.24
CA GLU A 261 21.08 37.20 30.85
C GLU A 261 22.35 38.05 30.77
N GLY A 262 23.28 37.89 31.71
CA GLY A 262 24.61 38.48 31.70
C GLY A 262 25.41 38.08 30.47
N PHE A 263 25.34 36.82 30.04
CA PHE A 263 25.98 36.34 28.83
C PHE A 263 25.38 36.98 27.56
N LYS A 264 24.05 37.07 27.47
CA LYS A 264 23.37 37.78 26.37
C LYS A 264 23.69 39.27 26.34
N LEU A 265 23.69 39.92 27.51
CA LEU A 265 24.00 41.35 27.68
C LEU A 265 25.43 41.69 27.26
N GLN A 266 26.39 40.79 27.50
CA GLN A 266 27.77 40.94 27.04
C GLN A 266 27.89 40.89 25.50
N LEU A 267 27.06 40.06 24.85
CA LEU A 267 27.07 39.90 23.40
C LEU A 267 26.25 40.96 22.65
N ARG A 268 25.29 41.64 23.32
CA ARG A 268 24.45 42.71 22.75
C ARG A 268 23.92 42.33 21.35
N GLY A 269 24.14 43.19 20.35
CA GLY A 269 23.69 43.00 18.97
C GLY A 269 24.31 41.81 18.24
N LEU A 270 25.36 41.18 18.79
CA LEU A 270 25.98 39.97 18.21
C LEU A 270 25.26 38.69 18.62
N TRP A 271 24.29 38.75 19.54
CA TRP A 271 23.58 37.57 20.05
C TRP A 271 23.00 36.72 18.91
N HIS A 272 22.42 37.32 17.88
CA HIS A 272 21.84 36.58 16.76
C HIS A 272 22.88 35.73 16.01
N SER A 273 24.05 36.31 15.70
CA SER A 273 25.15 35.62 15.03
C SER A 273 25.75 34.51 15.92
N VAL A 274 25.93 34.80 17.21
CA VAL A 274 26.46 33.83 18.18
C VAL A 274 25.48 32.69 18.44
N LYS A 275 24.18 32.98 18.52
CA LYS A 275 23.13 31.96 18.63
C LYS A 275 23.16 31.04 17.41
N SER A 276 23.32 31.56 16.20
CA SER A 276 23.46 30.74 14.99
C SER A 276 24.69 29.83 15.04
N PHE A 277 25.82 30.33 15.54
CA PHE A 277 27.02 29.53 15.78
C PHE A 277 26.75 28.39 16.77
N PHE A 278 26.18 28.67 17.94
CA PHE A 278 25.81 27.65 18.92
C PHE A 278 24.81 26.63 18.38
N CYS A 279 23.83 27.06 17.58
CA CYS A 279 22.89 26.16 16.92
C CYS A 279 23.59 25.15 16.01
N LYS A 280 24.62 25.58 15.28
CA LYS A 280 25.44 24.69 14.43
C LYS A 280 26.28 23.72 15.27
N GLU A 281 27.00 24.24 16.25
CA GLU A 281 27.86 23.45 17.15
C GLU A 281 27.06 22.39 17.92
N TRP A 282 25.88 22.75 18.41
CA TRP A 282 25.04 21.83 19.19
C TRP A 282 24.05 21.06 18.33
N HIS A 283 24.10 21.18 17.00
CA HIS A 283 23.15 20.54 16.09
C HIS A 283 21.69 20.73 16.54
N CYS A 284 21.30 21.99 16.75
CA CYS A 284 19.95 22.44 17.07
C CYS A 284 19.46 23.34 15.94
N GLU A 285 18.49 22.88 15.15
CA GLU A 285 17.91 23.69 14.08
C GLU A 285 16.52 24.17 14.49
N PHE A 286 16.32 25.49 14.51
CA PHE A 286 15.04 26.11 14.84
C PHE A 286 14.29 26.52 13.58
N LEU A 287 12.97 26.53 13.65
CA LEU A 287 12.16 27.15 12.60
C LEU A 287 12.45 28.67 12.56
N PRO A 288 12.50 29.28 11.36
CA PRO A 288 12.84 30.69 11.22
C PRO A 288 11.81 31.59 11.89
N GLU A 289 12.21 32.76 12.38
CA GLU A 289 11.24 33.72 12.90
C GLU A 289 10.43 34.30 11.73
N ILE A 290 9.11 34.12 11.77
CA ILE A 290 8.22 34.51 10.67
C ILE A 290 8.26 36.03 10.40
N SER A 291 8.49 36.84 11.44
CA SER A 291 8.63 38.30 11.35
C SER A 291 9.89 38.76 10.61
N LEU A 292 10.85 37.86 10.39
CA LEU A 292 12.08 38.14 9.63
C LEU A 292 11.96 37.74 8.16
N ILE A 293 10.91 37.02 7.78
CA ILE A 293 10.67 36.57 6.41
C ILE A 293 10.15 37.73 5.58
N LYS A 294 10.75 37.94 4.40
CA LYS A 294 10.38 39.06 3.51
C LYS A 294 10.13 38.62 2.07
N THR A 295 10.57 37.43 1.70
CA THR A 295 10.50 36.93 0.32
C THR A 295 9.57 35.73 0.20
N LYS A 296 9.04 35.51 -1.01
CA LYS A 296 8.15 34.38 -1.29
C LYS A 296 8.89 33.05 -1.16
N GLU A 297 10.15 32.99 -1.57
CA GLU A 297 11.01 31.82 -1.49
C GLU A 297 11.24 31.38 -0.03
N GLU A 298 11.38 32.34 0.90
CA GLU A 298 11.49 32.06 2.33
C GLU A 298 10.18 31.51 2.90
N TYR A 299 9.02 32.03 2.48
CA TYR A 299 7.72 31.46 2.88
C TYR A 299 7.51 30.04 2.36
N VAL A 300 7.95 29.74 1.13
CA VAL A 300 7.96 28.36 0.58
C VAL A 300 8.82 27.46 1.47
N THR A 301 10.03 27.91 1.80
CA THR A 301 10.95 27.15 2.65
C THR A 301 10.37 26.89 4.05
N LEU A 302 9.73 27.90 4.66
CA LEU A 302 9.06 27.75 5.96
C LEU A 302 7.94 26.71 5.88
N ARG A 303 7.05 26.83 4.88
CA ARG A 303 5.93 25.91 4.66
C ARG A 303 6.41 24.46 4.52
N ASP A 304 7.46 24.26 3.73
CA ASP A 304 7.99 22.92 3.47
C ASP A 304 8.69 22.34 4.73
N LYS A 305 9.37 23.18 5.52
CA LYS A 305 9.93 22.79 6.83
C LYS A 305 8.85 22.39 7.85
N ILE A 306 7.76 23.15 7.96
CA ILE A 306 6.62 22.83 8.83
C ILE A 306 6.03 21.47 8.45
N LYS A 307 5.80 21.25 7.15
CA LYS A 307 5.27 19.98 6.64
C LYS A 307 6.21 18.80 6.95
N LEU A 308 7.52 19.01 6.80
CA LEU A 308 8.54 18.01 7.14
C LEU A 308 8.53 17.70 8.64
N HIS A 309 8.57 18.71 9.50
CA HIS A 309 8.54 18.54 10.96
C HIS A 309 7.31 17.76 11.42
N THR A 310 6.14 18.12 10.92
CA THR A 310 4.88 17.42 11.24
C THR A 310 4.92 15.96 10.78
N SER A 311 5.40 15.71 9.56
CA SER A 311 5.50 14.35 9.00
C SER A 311 6.47 13.47 9.80
N LEU A 312 7.59 14.03 10.24
CA LEU A 312 8.54 13.37 11.14
C LEU A 312 7.92 13.08 12.50
N ALA A 313 7.21 14.03 13.11
CA ALA A 313 6.53 13.84 14.39
C ALA A 313 5.46 12.74 14.32
N VAL A 314 4.66 12.72 13.25
CA VAL A 314 3.68 11.64 12.99
C VAL A 314 4.36 10.29 12.81
N SER A 315 5.46 10.24 12.06
CA SER A 315 6.21 8.99 11.83
C SER A 315 6.84 8.46 13.12
N GLU A 316 7.49 9.33 13.91
CA GLU A 316 8.05 8.98 15.22
C GLU A 316 6.97 8.47 16.19
N TYR A 317 5.80 9.11 16.22
CA TYR A 317 4.68 8.69 17.04
C TYR A 317 4.19 7.30 16.62
N ARG A 318 3.91 7.12 15.33
CA ARG A 318 3.43 5.86 14.75
C ARG A 318 4.41 4.71 14.99
N ASN A 319 5.71 4.94 14.92
CA ASN A 319 6.72 3.90 15.15
C ASN A 319 6.80 3.45 16.62
N LYS A 320 6.28 4.25 17.56
CA LYS A 320 6.19 3.91 18.99
C LYS A 320 4.88 3.20 19.35
N GLN A 321 3.86 3.29 18.49
CA GLN A 321 2.56 2.65 18.73
C GLN A 321 2.67 1.13 18.56
N SER A 322 1.82 0.40 19.29
CA SER A 322 1.65 -1.04 19.06
C SER A 322 1.14 -1.30 17.65
N GLN A 323 1.46 -2.48 17.11
CA GLN A 323 0.91 -2.91 15.83
C GLN A 323 -0.63 -2.96 15.90
N PRO A 324 -1.34 -2.56 14.81
CA PRO A 324 -2.78 -2.71 14.72
C PRO A 324 -3.20 -4.15 15.01
N SER A 325 -4.36 -4.34 15.63
CA SER A 325 -4.89 -5.66 15.97
C SER A 325 -6.41 -5.69 15.92
N LEU A 326 -6.96 -6.85 15.56
CA LEU A 326 -8.39 -7.12 15.58
C LEU A 326 -8.92 -7.49 16.98
N ASN A 327 -8.20 -7.13 18.04
CA ASN A 327 -8.64 -7.40 19.41
C ASN A 327 -9.96 -6.68 19.68
N GLY A 328 -10.97 -7.44 20.12
CA GLY A 328 -12.31 -6.91 20.33
C GLY A 328 -13.18 -6.86 19.07
N VAL A 329 -12.72 -7.41 17.94
CA VAL A 329 -13.54 -7.60 16.73
C VAL A 329 -13.87 -9.08 16.55
N SER A 330 -15.14 -9.42 16.37
CA SER A 330 -15.61 -10.78 16.09
C SER A 330 -16.63 -10.79 14.95
N ILE A 331 -16.81 -11.96 14.34
CA ILE A 331 -17.90 -12.21 13.39
C ILE A 331 -18.69 -13.39 13.95
N GLU A 332 -19.97 -13.16 14.23
CA GLU A 332 -20.88 -14.13 14.83
C GLU A 332 -22.13 -14.23 13.97
N ASN A 333 -22.50 -15.44 13.53
CA ASN A 333 -23.62 -15.69 12.61
C ASN A 333 -23.57 -14.82 11.33
N GLY A 334 -22.37 -14.43 10.92
CA GLY A 334 -22.13 -13.56 9.76
C GLY A 334 -22.38 -12.07 10.01
N SER A 335 -22.65 -11.64 11.24
CA SER A 335 -22.68 -10.22 11.61
C SER A 335 -21.35 -9.84 12.28
N LEU A 336 -20.87 -8.63 12.02
CA LEU A 336 -19.59 -8.14 12.56
C LEU A 336 -19.85 -7.34 13.83
N PHE A 337 -19.03 -7.58 14.86
CA PHE A 337 -19.12 -6.95 16.17
C PHE A 337 -17.77 -6.38 16.60
N ILE A 338 -17.76 -5.12 16.98
CA ILE A 338 -16.71 -4.43 17.72
C ILE A 338 -17.18 -4.27 19.16
N LYS A 339 -16.35 -4.72 20.10
CA LYS A 339 -16.66 -4.77 21.53
C LYS A 339 -17.08 -3.39 22.06
N ASN A 340 -18.21 -3.34 22.75
CA ASN A 340 -18.76 -2.13 23.36
C ASN A 340 -19.07 -1.00 22.37
N LYS A 341 -19.38 -1.32 21.11
CA LYS A 341 -19.74 -0.33 20.06
C LYS A 341 -21.09 -0.64 19.40
N PRO A 342 -22.22 -0.56 20.14
CA PRO A 342 -23.52 -0.97 19.64
C PRO A 342 -23.99 -0.19 18.39
N TYR A 343 -23.76 1.12 18.31
CA TYR A 343 -24.23 1.94 17.19
C TYR A 343 -23.39 1.68 15.93
N ILE A 344 -22.07 1.53 16.09
CA ILE A 344 -21.20 1.18 14.97
C ILE A 344 -21.49 -0.22 14.47
N ASN A 345 -21.69 -1.20 15.35
CA ASN A 345 -22.04 -2.56 14.94
C ASN A 345 -23.33 -2.56 14.13
N LYS A 346 -24.33 -1.80 14.57
CA LYS A 346 -25.59 -1.65 13.84
C LYS A 346 -25.37 -0.99 12.48
N ALA A 347 -24.59 0.07 12.40
CA ALA A 347 -24.28 0.75 11.14
C ALA A 347 -23.50 -0.13 10.15
N ILE A 348 -22.47 -0.86 10.61
CA ILE A 348 -21.71 -1.80 9.78
C ILE A 348 -22.63 -2.88 9.21
N ASN A 349 -23.44 -3.51 10.05
CA ASN A 349 -24.32 -4.59 9.60
C ASN A 349 -25.44 -4.08 8.70
N PHE A 350 -25.97 -2.87 8.94
CA PHE A 350 -26.89 -2.20 8.00
C PHE A 350 -26.26 -2.02 6.61
N ILE A 351 -25.02 -1.51 6.53
CA ILE A 351 -24.30 -1.31 5.25
C ILE A 351 -24.12 -2.66 4.52
N ILE A 352 -23.82 -3.73 5.26
CA ILE A 352 -23.63 -5.07 4.71
C ILE A 352 -24.95 -5.65 4.18
N GLU A 353 -26.00 -5.61 5.00
CA GLU A 353 -27.32 -6.20 4.71
C GLU A 353 -28.03 -5.46 3.58
N GLN A 354 -28.01 -4.12 3.60
CA GLN A 354 -28.57 -3.28 2.54
C GLN A 354 -27.64 -3.15 1.32
N ARG A 355 -26.44 -3.76 1.39
CA ARG A 355 -25.45 -3.80 0.30
C ARG A 355 -25.09 -2.41 -0.23
N VAL A 356 -25.00 -1.43 0.67
CA VAL A 356 -24.75 -0.02 0.34
C VAL A 356 -23.35 0.14 -0.26
N THR A 357 -23.23 0.79 -1.41
CA THR A 357 -21.98 1.16 -2.09
C THR A 357 -21.72 2.66 -2.04
N SER A 358 -20.49 3.10 -2.36
CA SER A 358 -20.17 4.52 -2.45
C SER A 358 -21.10 5.29 -3.38
N LEU A 359 -21.48 4.69 -4.52
CA LEU A 359 -22.45 5.27 -5.44
C LEU A 359 -23.83 5.48 -4.78
N THR A 360 -24.34 4.46 -4.08
CA THR A 360 -25.64 4.56 -3.41
C THR A 360 -25.61 5.53 -2.23
N LEU A 361 -24.48 5.65 -1.51
CA LEU A 361 -24.30 6.65 -0.46
C LEU A 361 -24.35 8.06 -1.04
N CYS A 362 -23.68 8.30 -2.17
CA CYS A 362 -23.75 9.60 -2.85
C CYS A 362 -25.17 9.93 -3.31
N ALA A 363 -25.86 8.97 -3.94
CA ALA A 363 -27.19 9.19 -4.51
C ALA A 363 -28.30 9.33 -3.46
N ASN A 364 -28.24 8.54 -2.38
CA ASN A 364 -29.33 8.40 -1.41
C ASN A 364 -28.90 8.75 0.03
N ARG A 365 -27.92 9.63 0.18
CA ARG A 365 -27.32 10.00 1.47
C ARG A 365 -28.33 10.31 2.57
N LEU A 366 -29.36 11.10 2.21
CA LEU A 366 -30.38 11.53 3.17
C LEU A 366 -31.24 10.36 3.67
N ASN A 367 -31.62 9.44 2.79
CA ASN A 367 -32.40 8.26 3.17
C ASN A 367 -31.57 7.31 4.04
N ILE A 368 -30.32 7.05 3.65
CA ILE A 368 -29.38 6.23 4.44
C ILE A 368 -29.16 6.84 5.83
N CYS A 369 -29.03 8.17 5.91
CA CYS A 369 -28.95 8.87 7.19
C CYS A 369 -30.21 8.63 8.03
N SER A 370 -31.40 8.80 7.46
CA SER A 370 -32.66 8.57 8.19
C SER A 370 -32.81 7.13 8.66
N ASP A 371 -32.48 6.15 7.82
CA ASP A 371 -32.58 4.73 8.16
C ASP A 371 -31.61 4.37 9.29
N LEU A 372 -30.35 4.79 9.20
CA LEU A 372 -29.37 4.56 10.28
C LEU A 372 -29.77 5.25 11.59
N VAL A 373 -30.33 6.45 11.53
CA VAL A 373 -30.83 7.15 12.73
C VAL A 373 -31.99 6.39 13.36
N ASN A 374 -32.88 5.80 12.57
CA ASN A 374 -33.96 4.96 13.08
C ASN A 374 -33.41 3.70 13.76
N GLU A 375 -32.43 3.04 13.15
CA GLU A 375 -31.77 1.86 13.73
C GLU A 375 -31.06 2.18 15.06
N ILE A 376 -30.47 3.37 15.19
CA ILE A 376 -29.83 3.83 16.43
C ILE A 376 -30.88 4.20 17.47
N LYS A 377 -31.96 4.88 17.06
CA LYS A 377 -33.09 5.21 17.93
C LYS A 377 -33.67 3.95 18.59
N GLU A 378 -33.83 2.86 17.84
CA GLU A 378 -34.31 1.59 18.38
C GLU A 378 -33.42 1.10 19.53
N ILE A 379 -32.10 1.15 19.36
CA ILE A 379 -31.14 0.77 20.42
C ILE A 379 -31.29 1.68 21.65
N VAL A 380 -31.35 3.00 21.44
CA VAL A 380 -31.50 3.98 22.53
C VAL A 380 -32.80 3.75 23.30
N CYS A 381 -33.92 3.57 22.59
CA CYS A 381 -35.23 3.36 23.21
C CYS A 381 -35.31 2.03 23.97
N LEU A 382 -34.61 0.97 23.51
CA LEU A 382 -34.51 -0.29 24.26
C LEU A 382 -33.70 -0.15 25.55
N GLN A 383 -32.67 0.71 25.57
CA GLN A 383 -31.80 0.90 26.74
C GLN A 383 -32.33 1.93 27.74
N LYS A 384 -33.11 2.90 27.28
CA LYS A 384 -33.67 4.00 28.08
C LYS A 384 -35.19 3.98 27.96
N ASP A 385 -35.75 4.78 27.05
CA ASP A 385 -37.15 4.78 26.63
C ASP A 385 -37.35 5.81 25.48
N GLU A 386 -38.59 5.97 25.01
CA GLU A 386 -38.94 6.93 23.96
C GLU A 386 -38.92 8.39 24.42
N ASN A 387 -39.19 8.64 25.71
CA ASN A 387 -39.20 10.00 26.26
C ASN A 387 -37.79 10.57 26.33
N TYR A 388 -36.81 9.74 26.69
CA TYR A 388 -35.40 10.06 26.65
C TYR A 388 -35.00 10.50 25.24
N TRP A 389 -35.24 9.68 24.21
CA TRP A 389 -34.91 10.02 22.81
C TRP A 389 -35.49 11.36 22.38
N LYS A 390 -36.75 11.65 22.73
CA LYS A 390 -37.41 12.91 22.33
C LYS A 390 -36.67 14.15 22.83
N GLN A 391 -36.02 14.07 23.98
CA GLN A 391 -35.31 15.17 24.63
C GLN A 391 -33.79 15.03 24.58
N SER A 392 -33.29 14.02 23.85
CA SER A 392 -31.88 13.62 23.92
C SER A 392 -30.98 14.51 23.06
N LYS A 393 -29.71 14.62 23.46
CA LYS A 393 -28.68 15.34 22.68
C LYS A 393 -28.37 14.62 21.37
N GLU A 394 -28.45 13.28 21.36
CA GLU A 394 -28.28 12.44 20.18
C GLU A 394 -29.31 12.78 19.10
N ARG A 395 -30.58 12.94 19.47
CA ARG A 395 -31.63 13.36 18.52
C ARG A 395 -31.35 14.75 17.95
N GLY A 396 -30.91 15.69 18.79
CA GLY A 396 -30.50 17.03 18.35
C GLY A 396 -29.35 16.96 17.34
N TYR A 397 -28.29 16.25 17.69
CA TYR A 397 -27.12 16.01 16.85
C TYR A 397 -27.48 15.45 15.48
N PHE A 398 -28.35 14.43 15.43
CA PHE A 398 -28.81 13.85 14.16
C PHE A 398 -29.73 14.79 13.36
N THR A 399 -30.50 15.64 14.04
CA THR A 399 -31.31 16.66 13.37
C THR A 399 -30.41 17.68 12.66
N ASP A 400 -29.33 18.11 13.31
CA ASP A 400 -28.36 19.02 12.73
C ASP A 400 -27.59 18.36 11.57
N LEU A 401 -27.18 17.09 11.72
CA LEU A 401 -26.56 16.30 10.64
C LEU A 401 -27.50 16.18 9.43
N TYR A 402 -28.77 15.86 9.67
CA TYR A 402 -29.78 15.75 8.62
C TYR A 402 -29.97 17.08 7.88
N ASN A 403 -30.03 18.19 8.61
CA ASN A 403 -30.15 19.53 8.04
C ASN A 403 -28.91 19.91 7.21
N GLN A 404 -27.71 19.55 7.67
CA GLN A 404 -26.48 19.72 6.89
C GLN A 404 -26.54 18.95 5.57
N ILE A 405 -26.93 17.67 5.60
CA ILE A 405 -27.06 16.86 4.37
C ILE A 405 -28.12 17.40 3.43
N LYS A 406 -29.25 17.89 3.96
CA LYS A 406 -30.41 18.33 3.17
C LYS A 406 -30.27 19.75 2.61
N LYS A 407 -29.71 20.67 3.40
CA LYS A 407 -29.75 22.13 3.14
C LYS A 407 -28.37 22.78 3.09
N GLY A 408 -27.33 22.13 3.61
CA GLY A 408 -26.00 22.76 3.74
C GLY A 408 -25.83 23.59 5.01
N ASP A 409 -26.67 23.37 6.05
CA ASP A 409 -26.59 24.08 7.33
C ASP A 409 -25.29 23.75 8.10
N SER A 410 -24.75 24.69 8.86
CA SER A 410 -23.51 24.44 9.63
C SER A 410 -23.69 23.29 10.62
N PHE A 411 -22.73 22.36 10.63
CA PHE A 411 -22.72 21.21 11.54
C PHE A 411 -21.35 21.08 12.21
N ASP A 412 -21.34 21.04 13.53
CA ASP A 412 -20.15 20.77 14.32
C ASP A 412 -20.07 19.27 14.61
N LEU A 413 -19.06 18.61 14.04
CA LEU A 413 -18.83 17.19 14.23
C LEU A 413 -18.64 16.84 15.71
N ASN A 414 -18.04 17.74 16.50
CA ASN A 414 -17.64 17.53 17.88
C ASN A 414 -18.69 18.00 18.91
N SER A 415 -19.91 18.36 18.49
CA SER A 415 -20.93 18.87 19.41
C SER A 415 -21.53 17.80 20.35
N ILE A 416 -21.09 16.54 20.22
CA ILE A 416 -21.52 15.41 21.06
C ILE A 416 -20.30 14.64 21.59
N GLU A 417 -20.35 14.23 22.86
CA GLU A 417 -19.32 13.39 23.49
C GLU A 417 -19.62 11.89 23.27
N ASN A 418 -19.69 11.47 22.00
CA ASN A 418 -19.88 10.06 21.66
C ASN A 418 -19.13 9.70 20.37
N GLU A 419 -18.04 8.94 20.51
CA GLU A 419 -17.17 8.57 19.39
C GLU A 419 -17.87 7.75 18.29
N GLU A 420 -18.89 6.96 18.63
CA GLU A 420 -19.63 6.17 17.64
C GLU A 420 -20.49 7.08 16.77
N LEU A 421 -21.19 8.04 17.38
CA LEU A 421 -22.04 8.99 16.68
C LEU A 421 -21.22 9.95 15.83
N ILE A 422 -20.08 10.42 16.36
CA ILE A 422 -19.08 11.18 15.60
C ILE A 422 -18.64 10.39 14.36
N ALA A 423 -18.31 9.11 14.55
CA ALA A 423 -17.81 8.31 13.45
C ALA A 423 -18.87 8.06 12.36
N ILE A 424 -20.12 7.82 12.76
CA ILE A 424 -21.26 7.67 11.84
C ILE A 424 -21.53 8.99 11.10
N ALA A 425 -21.49 10.13 11.79
CA ALA A 425 -21.68 11.44 11.16
C ALA A 425 -20.56 11.77 10.15
N ALA A 426 -19.30 11.55 10.51
CA ALA A 426 -18.17 11.75 9.60
C ALA A 426 -18.29 10.85 8.35
N PHE A 427 -18.67 9.59 8.54
CA PHE A 427 -18.94 8.65 7.46
C PHE A 427 -20.10 9.11 6.56
N LEU A 428 -21.22 9.55 7.11
CA LEU A 428 -22.36 10.00 6.31
C LEU A 428 -22.04 11.25 5.49
N LEU A 429 -21.17 12.13 5.99
CA LEU A 429 -20.79 13.37 5.32
C LEU A 429 -19.75 13.19 4.22
N LYS A 430 -18.77 12.28 4.41
CA LYS A 430 -17.59 12.16 3.53
C LYS A 430 -17.13 10.73 3.24
N GLY A 431 -17.88 9.72 3.67
CA GLY A 431 -17.52 8.30 3.58
C GLY A 431 -17.40 7.75 2.17
N GLU A 432 -17.89 8.45 1.15
CA GLU A 432 -17.81 8.03 -0.26
C GLU A 432 -16.37 7.91 -0.80
N GLY A 433 -15.40 8.58 -0.17
CA GLY A 433 -14.02 8.63 -0.64
C GLY A 433 -13.00 8.78 0.47
N TYR A 434 -11.89 8.04 0.37
CA TYR A 434 -10.85 7.98 1.40
C TYR A 434 -10.20 9.34 1.68
N ASP A 435 -9.74 10.05 0.65
CA ASP A 435 -8.99 11.29 0.82
C ASP A 435 -9.87 12.41 1.41
N ASN A 436 -11.12 12.51 0.93
CA ASN A 436 -12.09 13.46 1.44
C ASN A 436 -12.45 13.19 2.90
N LEU A 437 -12.65 11.92 3.26
CA LEU A 437 -12.91 11.51 4.64
C LEU A 437 -11.73 11.81 5.55
N LYS A 438 -10.51 11.45 5.12
CA LYS A 438 -9.28 11.69 5.87
C LYS A 438 -9.05 13.18 6.11
N MET A 439 -9.19 14.00 5.07
CA MET A 439 -9.07 15.45 5.19
C MET A 439 -10.12 16.01 6.14
N TYR A 440 -11.37 15.54 6.04
CA TYR A 440 -12.44 15.97 6.94
C TYR A 440 -12.16 15.63 8.40
N LEU A 441 -11.64 14.44 8.69
CA LEU A 441 -11.22 14.05 10.04
C LEU A 441 -10.08 14.93 10.57
N GLN A 442 -9.10 15.26 9.71
CA GLN A 442 -7.99 16.15 10.07
C GLN A 442 -8.48 17.56 10.41
N MET A 443 -9.37 18.13 9.59
CA MET A 443 -9.95 19.46 9.83
C MET A 443 -10.76 19.55 11.12
N ASN A 444 -11.37 18.44 11.54
CA ASN A 444 -12.14 18.33 12.77
C ASN A 444 -11.31 17.78 13.95
N GLU A 445 -9.98 17.70 13.83
CA GLU A 445 -9.05 17.26 14.88
C GLU A 445 -9.34 15.86 15.44
N GLN A 446 -9.88 14.96 14.61
CA GLN A 446 -10.21 13.60 15.04
C GLN A 446 -8.94 12.78 15.28
N SER A 447 -8.68 12.52 16.55
CA SER A 447 -7.52 11.75 17.00
C SER A 447 -7.68 10.26 16.73
N ASP A 448 -8.89 9.71 16.93
CA ASP A 448 -9.16 8.30 16.70
C ASP A 448 -10.01 8.08 15.45
N GLN A 449 -9.51 7.25 14.54
CA GLN A 449 -10.06 7.08 13.19
C GLN A 449 -10.53 5.64 12.93
N HIS A 450 -10.45 4.75 13.93
CA HIS A 450 -10.71 3.32 13.69
C HIS A 450 -12.16 2.97 13.36
N LEU A 451 -13.12 3.60 14.03
CA LEU A 451 -14.55 3.40 13.74
C LEU A 451 -14.93 4.00 12.38
N VAL A 452 -14.38 5.18 12.07
CA VAL A 452 -14.66 5.88 10.81
C VAL A 452 -14.13 5.07 9.62
N PHE A 453 -12.88 4.62 9.69
CA PHE A 453 -12.31 3.81 8.61
C PHE A 453 -12.87 2.39 8.56
N ALA A 454 -13.38 1.83 9.67
CA ALA A 454 -14.17 0.61 9.63
C ALA A 454 -15.42 0.78 8.76
N LEU A 455 -16.22 1.84 8.98
CA LEU A 455 -17.41 2.15 8.18
C LEU A 455 -17.08 2.42 6.70
N TRP A 456 -16.04 3.21 6.44
CA TRP A 456 -15.54 3.43 5.07
C TRP A 456 -15.14 2.11 4.40
N GLY A 457 -14.45 1.25 5.14
CA GLY A 457 -14.06 -0.07 4.64
C GLY A 457 -15.25 -0.98 4.37
N THR A 458 -16.29 -0.93 5.20
CA THR A 458 -17.56 -1.65 4.96
C THR A 458 -18.27 -1.14 3.70
N LEU A 459 -18.29 0.18 3.47
CA LEU A 459 -18.94 0.79 2.32
C LEU A 459 -18.24 0.42 1.00
N CYS A 460 -16.93 0.61 0.95
CA CYS A 460 -16.11 0.40 -0.24
C CYS A 460 -15.95 -1.11 -0.54
N GLY A 461 -15.81 -1.94 0.48
CA GLY A 461 -15.45 -3.34 0.32
C GLY A 461 -13.96 -3.54 0.06
N TYR A 462 -13.43 -4.72 0.36
CA TYR A 462 -12.02 -5.03 0.16
C TYR A 462 -11.58 -4.87 -1.30
N MET A 463 -12.39 -5.33 -2.26
CA MET A 463 -12.05 -5.34 -3.69
C MET A 463 -11.73 -3.92 -4.20
N GLU A 464 -12.48 -2.90 -3.81
CA GLU A 464 -12.30 -1.51 -4.29
C GLU A 464 -11.25 -0.70 -3.50
N MET A 465 -10.71 -1.24 -2.41
CA MET A 465 -9.67 -0.53 -1.66
C MET A 465 -8.39 -0.35 -2.47
N ASN A 466 -7.81 0.85 -2.39
CA ASN A 466 -6.52 1.13 -3.00
C ASN A 466 -5.36 0.58 -2.13
N ARG A 467 -4.48 -0.23 -2.72
CA ARG A 467 -3.29 -0.82 -2.09
C ARG A 467 -2.41 0.24 -1.43
N ASP A 468 -2.23 1.41 -2.06
CA ASP A 468 -1.36 2.46 -1.55
C ASP A 468 -1.91 3.03 -0.22
N ASN A 469 -3.23 3.08 -0.05
CA ASN A 469 -3.86 3.51 1.19
C ASN A 469 -3.71 2.48 2.32
N LEU A 470 -3.53 1.21 1.96
CA LEU A 470 -3.40 0.09 2.91
C LEU A 470 -1.95 -0.29 3.21
N ILE A 471 -0.95 0.37 2.61
CA ILE A 471 0.46 -0.05 2.66
C ILE A 471 0.95 -0.34 4.08
N ASP A 472 0.52 0.46 5.06
CA ASP A 472 0.93 0.35 6.47
C ASP A 472 0.26 -0.82 7.22
N VAL A 473 -0.72 -1.48 6.61
CA VAL A 473 -1.48 -2.60 7.19
C VAL A 473 -1.46 -3.88 6.34
N LEU A 474 -0.87 -3.85 5.15
CA LEU A 474 -0.66 -5.03 4.31
C LEU A 474 0.55 -5.85 4.79
N SER A 475 0.36 -6.59 5.88
CA SER A 475 1.32 -7.57 6.40
C SER A 475 0.77 -8.99 6.36
N LYS A 476 1.65 -9.99 6.48
CA LYS A 476 1.26 -11.40 6.58
C LYS A 476 0.50 -11.66 7.88
N GLU A 477 0.93 -11.02 8.97
CA GLU A 477 0.33 -11.13 10.30
C GLU A 477 -1.11 -10.60 10.30
N ASN A 478 -1.34 -9.44 9.68
CA ASN A 478 -2.68 -8.87 9.55
C ASN A 478 -3.55 -9.74 8.65
N TYR A 479 -3.01 -10.25 7.55
CA TYR A 479 -3.75 -11.16 6.67
C TYR A 479 -4.25 -12.39 7.45
N ILE A 480 -3.35 -13.08 8.15
CA ILE A 480 -3.70 -14.27 8.95
C ILE A 480 -4.77 -13.93 9.99
N SER A 481 -4.66 -12.76 10.64
CA SER A 481 -5.63 -12.31 11.65
C SER A 481 -7.01 -12.07 11.05
N ILE A 482 -7.06 -11.42 9.89
CA ILE A 482 -8.30 -11.13 9.15
C ILE A 482 -8.96 -12.43 8.68
N ASP A 483 -8.17 -13.31 8.07
CA ASP A 483 -8.64 -14.59 7.55
C ASP A 483 -9.23 -15.48 8.66
N LYS A 484 -8.54 -15.55 9.81
CA LYS A 484 -9.04 -16.23 11.02
C LYS A 484 -10.37 -15.62 11.51
N CYS A 485 -10.51 -14.30 11.46
CA CYS A 485 -11.73 -13.60 11.86
C CYS A 485 -12.90 -13.92 10.90
N LEU A 486 -12.66 -13.93 9.59
CA LEU A 486 -13.69 -14.14 8.57
C LEU A 486 -14.22 -15.57 8.51
N PHE A 487 -13.34 -16.57 8.61
CA PHE A 487 -13.71 -17.95 8.33
C PHE A 487 -13.89 -18.80 9.59
N ASN A 488 -13.61 -18.26 10.78
CA ASN A 488 -13.64 -18.94 12.08
C ASN A 488 -12.96 -20.33 12.07
N THR A 489 -12.11 -20.53 11.09
CA THR A 489 -11.39 -21.75 10.81
C THR A 489 -9.95 -21.32 10.72
N THR A 490 -9.08 -22.12 11.31
CA THR A 490 -7.66 -21.97 11.02
C THR A 490 -7.48 -22.47 9.59
N TYR A 491 -7.72 -21.62 8.59
CA TYR A 491 -7.15 -21.81 7.26
C TYR A 491 -5.64 -22.07 7.38
N ALA A 492 -5.04 -21.44 8.40
CA ALA A 492 -3.69 -21.68 8.86
C ALA A 492 -3.40 -23.16 9.21
N LYS A 493 -4.35 -24.02 9.62
CA LYS A 493 -4.06 -25.44 9.93
C LYS A 493 -3.82 -26.30 8.69
N LEU A 494 -4.41 -25.97 7.55
CA LEU A 494 -4.05 -26.62 6.28
C LEU A 494 -2.64 -26.22 5.83
N GLN A 495 -2.16 -25.04 6.24
CA GLN A 495 -0.79 -24.56 5.97
C GLN A 495 0.23 -25.00 7.03
N TYR A 496 -0.13 -25.10 8.31
CA TYR A 496 0.85 -25.39 9.37
C TYR A 496 1.35 -26.83 9.33
N SER A 497 0.55 -27.80 8.90
CA SER A 497 1.02 -29.19 8.74
C SER A 497 1.87 -29.38 7.49
N VAL A 498 1.57 -28.67 6.39
CA VAL A 498 2.34 -28.76 5.14
C VAL A 498 3.67 -28.01 5.27
N ILE A 499 3.69 -26.85 5.94
CA ILE A 499 4.95 -26.16 6.26
C ILE A 499 5.79 -26.94 7.28
N GLN A 500 5.20 -27.73 8.19
CA GLN A 500 5.97 -28.61 9.09
C GLN A 500 6.44 -29.91 8.44
N GLN A 501 5.77 -30.40 7.39
CA GLN A 501 6.30 -31.48 6.56
C GLN A 501 7.38 -30.98 5.60
N ASP A 502 7.26 -29.76 5.06
CA ASP A 502 8.35 -29.10 4.36
C ASP A 502 9.46 -28.62 5.31
N GLU A 503 9.22 -28.37 6.60
CA GLU A 503 10.30 -28.12 7.59
C GLU A 503 10.94 -29.43 8.09
N LYS A 504 10.37 -30.60 7.79
CA LYS A 504 10.98 -31.92 8.06
C LYS A 504 11.59 -32.59 6.81
N ASP A 505 11.09 -32.28 5.61
CA ASP A 505 11.60 -32.79 4.33
C ASP A 505 12.26 -31.71 3.44
N ASN A 506 12.24 -30.43 3.80
CA ASN A 506 13.25 -29.45 3.37
C ASN A 506 14.16 -29.08 4.54
N THR A 507 15.29 -29.77 4.60
CA THR A 507 16.56 -29.15 4.95
C THR A 507 16.89 -28.05 3.93
N PHE A 508 16.20 -26.92 3.97
CA PHE A 508 16.73 -25.63 3.47
C PHE A 508 16.38 -24.53 4.47
N GLN A 509 17.44 -23.99 5.06
CA GLN A 509 17.46 -23.22 6.29
C GLN A 509 16.80 -21.84 6.18
N LYS A 510 16.13 -21.45 7.28
CA LYS A 510 15.85 -20.07 7.70
C LYS A 510 17.10 -19.17 7.59
N PRO A 511 16.91 -17.85 7.40
CA PRO A 511 17.99 -16.87 7.48
C PRO A 511 18.51 -16.77 8.92
N LEU A 512 19.72 -17.27 9.16
CA LEU A 512 20.49 -16.91 10.34
C LEU A 512 21.03 -15.49 10.20
N LYS A 513 20.88 -14.73 11.28
CA LYS A 513 21.72 -13.58 11.61
C LYS A 513 23.20 -13.90 11.32
N ASN A 514 23.88 -12.96 10.68
CA ASN A 514 25.33 -12.78 10.59
C ASN A 514 26.18 -14.03 10.87
N ASN A 515 26.74 -14.62 9.81
CA ASN A 515 28.18 -14.84 9.71
C ASN A 515 28.53 -15.12 8.23
N ASN A 516 29.62 -14.49 7.78
CA ASN A 516 30.18 -14.54 6.43
C ASN A 516 30.08 -15.93 5.77
N SER A 517 29.27 -16.07 4.70
CA SER A 517 29.43 -17.13 3.72
C SER A 517 29.60 -16.51 2.33
N VAL A 518 30.83 -16.55 1.86
CA VAL A 518 31.23 -16.06 0.54
C VAL A 518 30.65 -17.02 -0.51
N THR A 519 29.91 -16.49 -1.49
CA THR A 519 29.42 -17.25 -2.66
C THR A 519 30.61 -17.89 -3.41
N GLU A 520 30.42 -18.97 -4.16
CA GLU A 520 31.51 -19.60 -4.95
C GLU A 520 32.18 -18.58 -5.90
N LEU A 521 31.37 -17.72 -6.53
CA LEU A 521 31.83 -16.55 -7.28
C LEU A 521 32.61 -15.55 -6.41
N GLY A 522 32.13 -15.26 -5.20
CA GLY A 522 32.83 -14.39 -4.26
C GLY A 522 34.18 -14.95 -3.81
N LYS A 523 34.32 -16.27 -3.68
CA LYS A 523 35.60 -16.93 -3.34
C LYS A 523 36.58 -16.79 -4.50
N GLU A 524 36.15 -17.10 -5.73
CA GLU A 524 37.00 -16.92 -6.91
C GLU A 524 37.41 -15.45 -7.14
N ILE A 525 36.53 -14.49 -6.83
CA ILE A 525 36.87 -13.07 -6.89
C ILE A 525 37.89 -12.73 -5.80
N GLN A 526 37.69 -13.21 -4.57
CA GLN A 526 38.63 -12.97 -3.48
C GLN A 526 40.00 -13.60 -3.76
N ASP A 527 40.04 -14.81 -4.31
CA ASP A 527 41.29 -15.47 -4.72
C ASP A 527 42.05 -14.62 -5.76
N VAL A 528 41.36 -14.03 -6.75
CA VAL A 528 42.00 -13.14 -7.74
C VAL A 528 42.51 -11.84 -7.11
N LEU A 529 41.82 -11.32 -6.09
CA LEU A 529 42.27 -10.14 -5.36
C LEU A 529 43.50 -10.45 -4.50
N ASP A 530 43.51 -11.61 -3.86
CA ASP A 530 44.59 -12.08 -2.99
C ASP A 530 45.84 -12.50 -3.79
N ASP A 531 45.68 -13.03 -5.01
CA ASP A 531 46.77 -13.35 -5.95
C ASP A 531 47.45 -12.08 -6.52
N HIS A 532 46.80 -10.93 -6.41
CA HIS A 532 47.27 -9.67 -7.00
C HIS A 532 47.29 -8.48 -6.02
N PRO A 533 47.96 -8.59 -4.85
CA PRO A 533 47.89 -7.61 -3.77
C PRO A 533 48.57 -6.26 -4.10
N ARG A 534 49.37 -6.20 -5.18
CA ARG A 534 50.05 -4.99 -5.64
C ARG A 534 49.20 -4.12 -6.57
N ILE A 535 48.05 -4.61 -7.05
CA ILE A 535 47.13 -3.83 -7.89
C ILE A 535 46.30 -2.91 -6.99
N LYS A 536 46.49 -1.59 -7.12
CA LYS A 536 45.66 -0.61 -6.39
C LYS A 536 44.29 -0.51 -7.03
N ILE A 537 43.26 -1.00 -6.33
CA ILE A 537 41.86 -0.92 -6.77
C ILE A 537 41.19 0.28 -6.08
N PRO A 538 40.57 1.21 -6.84
CA PRO A 538 39.80 2.30 -6.25
C PRO A 538 38.70 1.80 -5.30
N LYS A 539 38.44 2.52 -4.21
CA LYS A 539 37.37 2.15 -3.24
C LYS A 539 35.98 2.08 -3.89
N ALA A 540 35.73 2.87 -4.94
CA ALA A 540 34.48 2.83 -5.71
C ALA A 540 34.34 1.51 -6.48
N ASP A 541 35.44 1.01 -7.04
CA ASP A 541 35.48 -0.23 -7.81
C ASP A 541 35.35 -1.46 -6.90
N ILE A 542 35.92 -1.42 -5.69
CA ILE A 542 35.72 -2.47 -4.66
C ILE A 542 34.24 -2.57 -4.27
N LYS A 543 33.60 -1.45 -3.95
CA LYS A 543 32.16 -1.42 -3.64
C LYS A 543 31.32 -1.93 -4.81
N LEU A 544 31.70 -1.59 -6.03
CA LEU A 544 31.02 -2.07 -7.22
C LEU A 544 31.20 -3.58 -7.41
N ILE A 545 32.40 -4.12 -7.18
CA ILE A 545 32.65 -5.57 -7.22
C ILE A 545 31.81 -6.30 -6.16
N GLU A 546 31.77 -5.80 -4.92
CA GLU A 546 30.95 -6.38 -3.84
C GLU A 546 29.44 -6.32 -4.17
N GLN A 547 28.98 -5.19 -4.72
CA GLN A 547 27.59 -5.00 -5.13
C GLN A 547 27.23 -5.91 -6.31
N LEU A 548 28.11 -6.05 -7.30
CA LEU A 548 27.87 -6.94 -8.44
C LEU A 548 27.92 -8.41 -8.01
N THR A 549 28.83 -8.79 -7.12
CA THR A 549 28.94 -10.16 -6.58
C THR A 549 27.66 -10.59 -5.85
N SER A 550 27.02 -9.66 -5.12
CA SER A 550 25.76 -9.91 -4.41
C SER A 550 24.51 -9.84 -5.31
N THR A 551 24.57 -9.14 -6.44
CA THR A 551 23.40 -8.93 -7.33
C THR A 551 23.31 -9.87 -8.52
N VAL A 552 24.42 -10.47 -8.98
CA VAL A 552 24.42 -11.38 -10.15
C VAL A 552 24.18 -12.85 -9.82
N ASN A 553 23.96 -13.19 -8.54
CA ASN A 553 23.60 -14.52 -8.04
C ASN A 553 24.44 -15.68 -8.65
N GLY A 554 25.75 -15.47 -8.83
CA GLY A 554 26.69 -16.47 -9.36
C GLY A 554 26.91 -16.46 -10.88
N ASP A 555 26.19 -15.65 -11.66
CA ASP A 555 26.38 -15.57 -13.12
C ASP A 555 27.67 -14.81 -13.50
N LYS A 556 28.72 -15.58 -13.84
CA LYS A 556 30.05 -15.06 -14.23
C LYS A 556 30.01 -14.19 -15.49
N LYS A 557 29.13 -14.51 -16.45
CA LYS A 557 29.00 -13.74 -17.71
C LYS A 557 28.36 -12.39 -17.43
N MET A 558 27.25 -12.38 -16.68
CA MET A 558 26.56 -11.13 -16.33
C MET A 558 27.43 -10.24 -15.43
N PHE A 559 28.19 -10.85 -14.51
CA PHE A 559 29.18 -10.15 -13.69
C PHE A 559 30.22 -9.42 -14.53
N ILE A 560 30.94 -10.14 -15.41
CA ILE A 560 31.99 -9.54 -16.25
C ILE A 560 31.42 -8.50 -17.21
N GLN A 561 30.23 -8.72 -17.77
CA GLN A 561 29.57 -7.77 -18.66
C GLN A 561 29.33 -6.43 -17.96
N ARG A 562 28.66 -6.43 -16.80
CA ARG A 562 28.37 -5.19 -16.04
C ARG A 562 29.62 -4.56 -15.46
N LEU A 563 30.58 -5.36 -15.01
CA LEU A 563 31.85 -4.86 -14.51
C LEU A 563 32.61 -4.10 -15.61
N SER A 564 32.54 -4.59 -16.85
CA SER A 564 33.19 -3.96 -18.01
C SER A 564 32.59 -2.61 -18.40
N GLU A 565 31.37 -2.30 -17.98
CA GLU A 565 30.71 -1.03 -18.29
C GLU A 565 31.22 0.10 -17.39
N HIS A 566 31.78 -0.25 -16.22
CA HIS A 566 32.05 0.69 -15.14
C HIS A 566 33.50 0.73 -14.64
N ILE A 567 34.30 -0.32 -14.87
CA ILE A 567 35.71 -0.37 -14.46
C ILE A 567 36.67 -0.19 -15.65
N SER A 568 37.81 0.45 -15.39
CA SER A 568 38.90 0.61 -16.36
C SER A 568 39.43 -0.73 -16.88
N LYS A 569 39.52 -0.86 -18.20
CA LYS A 569 39.98 -2.08 -18.91
C LYS A 569 41.48 -2.07 -19.19
N THR A 570 42.24 -1.22 -18.49
CA THR A 570 43.69 -1.10 -18.66
C THR A 570 44.40 -2.40 -18.26
N LYS A 571 45.49 -2.74 -18.95
CA LYS A 571 46.29 -3.95 -18.66
C LYS A 571 46.82 -4.03 -17.23
N ASN A 572 46.91 -2.89 -16.54
CA ASN A 572 47.42 -2.78 -15.17
C ASN A 572 46.30 -2.74 -14.11
N GLY A 573 45.03 -2.84 -14.50
CA GLY A 573 43.87 -2.85 -13.60
C GLY A 573 43.45 -4.27 -13.22
N ILE A 574 42.50 -4.41 -12.29
CA ILE A 574 42.03 -5.72 -11.83
C ILE A 574 41.09 -6.43 -12.82
N PHE A 575 40.45 -5.66 -13.71
CA PHE A 575 39.43 -6.17 -14.64
C PHE A 575 39.94 -7.29 -15.59
N PRO A 576 41.12 -7.19 -16.24
CA PRO A 576 41.63 -8.27 -17.08
C PRO A 576 41.87 -9.58 -16.32
N HIS A 577 42.28 -9.50 -15.06
CA HIS A 577 42.51 -10.68 -14.21
C HIS A 577 41.19 -11.35 -13.84
N LEU A 578 40.19 -10.57 -13.43
CA LEU A 578 38.84 -11.07 -13.15
C LEU A 578 38.19 -11.67 -14.41
N LYS A 579 38.32 -11.01 -15.56
CA LYS A 579 37.83 -11.54 -16.84
C LYS A 579 38.49 -12.88 -17.17
N ASN A 580 39.81 -12.95 -17.12
CA ASN A 580 40.55 -14.16 -17.51
C ASN A 580 40.30 -15.34 -16.57
N ARG A 581 39.96 -15.08 -15.30
CA ARG A 581 39.63 -16.15 -14.34
C ARG A 581 38.16 -16.59 -14.43
N LEU A 582 37.24 -15.64 -14.54
CA LEU A 582 35.81 -15.90 -14.39
C LEU A 582 35.09 -16.14 -15.73
N TYR A 583 35.50 -15.46 -16.81
CA TYR A 583 34.86 -15.60 -18.12
C TYR A 583 35.84 -15.21 -19.27
N PRO A 584 36.79 -16.09 -19.64
CA PRO A 584 37.88 -15.78 -20.58
C PRO A 584 37.39 -15.37 -21.98
N ASP A 585 36.29 -15.97 -22.44
CA ASP A 585 35.72 -15.78 -23.78
C ASP A 585 35.02 -14.42 -23.97
N PHE A 586 35.00 -13.57 -22.93
CA PHE A 586 34.42 -12.23 -23.02
C PHE A 586 35.16 -11.33 -24.02
N THR A 587 34.50 -10.92 -25.09
CA THR A 587 35.05 -9.96 -26.06
C THR A 587 34.72 -8.52 -25.65
N ILE A 588 35.75 -7.67 -25.52
CA ILE A 588 35.57 -6.26 -25.16
C ILE A 588 35.15 -5.49 -26.42
N THR A 589 33.89 -5.10 -26.52
CA THR A 589 33.44 -4.15 -27.54
C THR A 589 33.77 -2.73 -27.08
N THR A 590 34.78 -2.09 -27.70
CA THR A 590 35.09 -0.67 -27.48
C THR A 590 34.18 0.22 -28.34
N LYS A 591 33.17 0.86 -27.76
CA LYS A 591 32.58 2.07 -28.36
C LYS A 591 33.53 3.24 -28.09
N LYS A 592 34.19 3.76 -29.14
CA LYS A 592 34.98 5.00 -29.08
C LYS A 592 34.04 6.19 -28.80
N LYS A 593 34.42 7.05 -27.85
CA LYS A 593 33.93 8.43 -27.74
C LYS A 593 34.40 9.19 -28.98
N ASP A 594 33.48 9.69 -29.80
CA ASP A 594 33.80 10.58 -30.91
C ASP A 594 34.23 11.95 -30.38
N THR A 595 35.51 12.29 -30.53
CA THR A 595 35.94 13.70 -30.64
C THR A 595 35.95 14.05 -32.13
N LYS A 596 34.90 14.69 -32.63
CA LYS A 596 34.91 15.28 -33.98
C LYS A 596 35.68 16.60 -33.96
N SER A 597 36.55 16.79 -34.94
CA SER A 597 37.36 18.01 -35.07
C SER A 597 36.54 19.16 -35.68
N PRO A 598 36.85 20.44 -35.37
CA PRO A 598 36.07 21.60 -35.82
C PRO A 598 35.93 21.77 -37.35
N LYS A 599 36.72 21.05 -38.16
CA LYS A 599 36.63 21.10 -39.63
C LYS A 599 35.50 20.25 -40.23
N GLU A 600 34.93 19.30 -39.48
CA GLU A 600 33.77 18.52 -39.94
C GLU A 600 32.42 19.21 -39.65
N ILE A 601 32.40 20.25 -38.82
CA ILE A 601 31.18 21.00 -38.49
C ILE A 601 30.80 21.94 -39.65
N GLN A 602 31.77 22.56 -40.33
CA GLN A 602 31.50 23.44 -41.49
C GLN A 602 31.00 22.71 -42.75
N GLN A 603 31.24 21.40 -42.88
CA GLN A 603 30.78 20.62 -44.04
C GLN A 603 29.41 19.96 -43.82
N ILE A 604 28.96 19.87 -42.56
CA ILE A 604 27.62 19.43 -42.20
C ILE A 604 26.63 20.62 -42.27
N GLU A 605 27.06 21.84 -41.94
CA GLU A 605 26.23 23.05 -42.04
C GLU A 605 25.89 23.46 -43.51
N MET A 606 26.71 23.11 -44.50
CA MET A 606 26.37 23.33 -45.92
C MET A 606 25.44 22.27 -46.51
N ASN A 607 25.40 21.06 -45.93
CA ASN A 607 24.56 19.97 -46.44
C ASN A 607 23.13 19.97 -45.85
N PHE A 608 22.88 20.73 -44.78
CA PHE A 608 21.54 20.95 -44.23
C PHE A 608 20.76 22.09 -44.90
N ALA A 609 21.40 22.94 -45.71
CA ALA A 609 20.74 24.02 -46.46
C ALA A 609 20.19 23.60 -47.85
N ASN A 610 20.45 22.37 -48.30
CA ASN A 610 20.12 21.92 -49.67
C ASN A 610 19.07 20.79 -49.76
N THR A 611 18.40 20.44 -48.67
CA THR A 611 17.32 19.42 -48.66
C THR A 611 15.91 19.97 -48.43
N GLU A 612 15.74 21.29 -48.24
CA GLU A 612 14.46 21.97 -48.47
C GLU A 612 14.31 22.36 -49.94
N LYS A 613 14.09 21.36 -50.82
CA LYS A 613 13.52 21.52 -52.17
C LYS A 613 13.36 20.16 -52.82
N SER A 614 12.18 19.56 -52.67
CA SER A 614 11.48 18.82 -53.74
C SER A 614 10.34 17.95 -53.16
N PHE A 615 9.17 18.56 -53.02
CA PHE A 615 7.93 17.88 -53.38
C PHE A 615 7.64 18.26 -54.84
N PRO A 616 7.40 17.32 -55.75
CA PRO A 616 6.62 17.58 -56.94
C PRO A 616 5.18 17.11 -56.71
N THR A 617 4.28 18.07 -56.94
CA THR A 617 2.93 17.98 -57.54
C THR A 617 2.37 16.61 -57.86
#